data_AF-A0A7W1JAF1-F1
#
_entry.id   AF-A0A7W1JAF1-F1
#
_cell.length_a   1.000
_cell.length_b   1.000
_cell.length_c   1.000
_cell.angle_alpha   90.00
_cell.angle_beta   90.00
_cell.angle_gamma   90.00
#
_symmetry.space_group_name_H-M   'P 1'
#
loop_
_entity.id
_entity.type
_entity.pdbx_description
1 polymer ?
#
loop_
_entity_poly.entity_id
_entity_poly.type
_entity_poly.pdbx_seq_one_letter_code
_entity_poly.pdbx_strand_id
1 'polypeptide(L)'
;MEWDGKIEQPKPACAATGRVLAPGETYYSGLRLQDGVFTRTDVSSEAWPAQDQASFLSWWRHAVPETDRRRRTLKLDKASLGQIFADLKDSTERPQQCFCYVVALCLARMRAFRLLSVITEGGASYLLVQDRLNQAMHRVRDPKMSTDEEEQVRKNLFEVIGTDGASVAAPSGEGSAD
;
A
#
# COMPACT_ATOMS: atom_id res chain seq x y z
N MET A 1 -25.29 -1.29 5.37
CA MET A 1 -24.57 -2.53 5.71
C MET A 1 -23.40 -2.12 6.58
N GLU A 2 -23.49 -2.37 7.88
CA GLU A 2 -22.41 -2.09 8.84
C GLU A 2 -21.47 -3.30 8.81
N TRP A 3 -20.25 -3.12 8.31
CA TRP A 3 -19.23 -4.17 8.23
C TRP A 3 -17.98 -3.72 8.98
N ASP A 4 -17.52 -4.53 9.93
CA ASP A 4 -16.37 -4.24 10.82
C ASP A 4 -15.00 -4.35 10.13
N GLY A 5 -14.93 -4.52 8.81
CA GLY A 5 -13.66 -4.61 8.09
C GLY A 5 -12.92 -5.95 8.25
N LYS A 6 -13.53 -6.96 8.90
CA LYS A 6 -12.87 -8.24 9.19
C LYS A 6 -12.96 -9.19 8.00
N ILE A 7 -11.80 -9.70 7.58
CA ILE A 7 -11.62 -10.81 6.62
C ILE A 7 -10.76 -11.84 7.33
N GLU A 8 -11.00 -13.13 7.09
CA GLU A 8 -10.20 -14.20 7.68
C GLU A 8 -8.70 -14.06 7.33
N GLN A 9 -7.85 -14.39 8.31
CA GLN A 9 -6.40 -14.42 8.12
C GLN A 9 -6.00 -15.54 7.14
N PRO A 10 -4.88 -15.40 6.41
CA PRO A 10 -4.36 -16.47 5.59
C PRO A 10 -4.15 -17.75 6.41
N LYS A 11 -4.55 -18.90 5.86
CA LYS A 11 -4.31 -20.20 6.48
C LYS A 11 -3.18 -20.89 5.69
N PRO A 12 -2.21 -21.55 6.36
CA PRO A 12 -1.10 -22.20 5.66
C PRO A 12 -1.52 -23.54 5.03
N ALA A 13 -2.75 -23.67 4.52
CA ALA A 13 -3.27 -24.90 3.94
C ALA A 13 -4.21 -24.59 2.76
N CYS A 14 -4.14 -25.44 1.73
CA CYS A 14 -5.04 -25.40 0.59
C CYS A 14 -6.45 -25.84 1.03
N ALA A 15 -7.44 -24.97 0.86
CA ALA A 15 -8.82 -25.23 1.21
C ALA A 15 -9.45 -26.36 0.39
N ALA A 16 -8.94 -26.62 -0.82
CA ALA A 16 -9.45 -27.68 -1.70
C ALA A 16 -8.89 -29.06 -1.36
N THR A 17 -7.62 -29.16 -0.92
CA THR A 17 -6.93 -30.44 -0.71
C THR A 17 -6.56 -30.72 0.75
N GLY A 18 -6.65 -29.73 1.63
CA GLY A 18 -6.20 -29.79 3.02
C GLY A 18 -4.67 -29.77 3.19
N ARG A 19 -3.89 -29.85 2.10
CA ARG A 19 -2.42 -29.88 2.17
C ARG A 19 -1.86 -28.55 2.67
N VAL A 20 -0.85 -28.62 3.54
CA VAL A 20 -0.06 -27.46 3.96
C VAL A 20 0.68 -26.85 2.77
N LEU A 21 0.58 -25.54 2.60
CA LEU A 21 1.28 -24.78 1.56
C LEU A 21 2.73 -24.56 1.98
N ALA A 22 3.69 -24.91 1.12
CA ALA A 22 5.12 -24.81 1.42
C ALA A 22 5.63 -23.36 1.31
N PRO A 23 6.70 -22.97 2.04
CA PRO A 23 7.35 -21.67 1.85
C PRO A 23 7.74 -21.42 0.38
N GLY A 24 7.47 -20.22 -0.12
CA GLY A 24 7.68 -19.85 -1.54
C GLY A 24 6.60 -20.38 -2.50
N GLU A 25 5.72 -21.26 -2.07
CA GLU A 25 4.67 -21.83 -2.93
C GLU A 25 3.66 -20.76 -3.35
N THR A 26 3.29 -20.76 -4.64
CA THR A 26 2.23 -19.87 -5.16
C THR A 26 0.85 -20.44 -4.85
N TYR A 27 -0.03 -19.59 -4.36
CA TYR A 27 -1.43 -19.92 -4.08
C TYR A 27 -2.34 -18.75 -4.46
N TYR A 28 -3.63 -19.02 -4.55
CA TYR A 28 -4.66 -18.04 -4.85
C TYR A 28 -5.61 -17.91 -3.66
N SER A 29 -5.95 -16.68 -3.31
CA SER A 29 -6.94 -16.39 -2.28
C SER A 29 -8.21 -15.90 -2.96
N GLY A 30 -9.32 -16.58 -2.71
CA GLY A 30 -10.64 -16.16 -3.15
C GLY A 30 -11.46 -15.61 -1.97
N LEU A 31 -12.23 -14.56 -2.22
CA LEU A 31 -13.14 -13.93 -1.27
C LEU A 31 -14.59 -14.21 -1.66
N ARG A 32 -15.39 -14.72 -0.72
CA ARG A 32 -16.84 -14.92 -0.89
C ARG A 32 -17.61 -14.16 0.18
N LEU A 33 -18.78 -13.66 -0.17
CA LEU A 33 -19.76 -13.17 0.80
C LEU A 33 -20.81 -14.26 0.98
N GLN A 34 -20.83 -14.88 2.15
CA GLN A 34 -21.78 -15.92 2.52
C GLN A 34 -22.48 -15.48 3.80
N ASP A 35 -23.81 -15.46 3.80
CA ASP A 35 -24.63 -15.06 4.95
C ASP A 35 -24.23 -13.71 5.57
N GLY A 36 -23.83 -12.75 4.71
CA GLY A 36 -23.38 -11.42 5.13
C GLY A 36 -21.95 -11.36 5.68
N VAL A 37 -21.21 -12.47 5.67
CA VAL A 37 -19.83 -12.57 6.17
C VAL A 37 -18.86 -12.79 5.03
N PHE A 38 -17.75 -12.05 5.04
CA PHE A 38 -16.65 -12.25 4.12
C PHE A 38 -15.79 -13.44 4.56
N THR A 39 -15.78 -14.48 3.73
CA THR A 39 -14.97 -15.69 3.91
C THR A 39 -13.82 -15.70 2.91
N ARG A 40 -12.62 -16.02 3.39
CA ARG A 40 -11.42 -16.17 2.56
C ARG A 40 -11.09 -17.65 2.43
N THR A 41 -10.80 -18.09 1.21
CA THR A 41 -10.28 -19.43 0.95
C THR A 41 -8.98 -19.36 0.16
N ASP A 42 -7.94 -19.99 0.70
CA ASP A 42 -6.62 -20.09 0.08
C ASP A 42 -6.50 -21.44 -0.64
N VAL A 43 -6.16 -21.45 -1.92
CA VAL A 43 -6.10 -22.66 -2.76
C VAL A 43 -4.76 -22.71 -3.49
N SER A 44 -4.10 -23.87 -3.49
CA SER A 44 -2.82 -24.05 -4.20
C SER A 44 -2.98 -23.76 -5.70
N SER A 45 -1.88 -23.36 -6.34
CA SER A 45 -1.88 -23.15 -7.80
C SER A 45 -2.35 -24.36 -8.59
N GLU A 46 -2.07 -25.56 -8.09
CA GLU A 46 -2.49 -26.84 -8.70
C GLU A 46 -4.01 -27.06 -8.63
N ALA A 47 -4.64 -26.74 -7.50
CA ALA A 47 -6.07 -26.96 -7.29
C ALA A 47 -6.95 -25.79 -7.78
N TRP A 48 -6.33 -24.64 -8.08
CA TRP A 48 -7.03 -23.42 -8.50
C TRP A 48 -7.84 -23.56 -9.80
N PRO A 49 -7.34 -24.21 -10.88
CA PRO A 49 -8.11 -24.37 -12.12
C PRO A 49 -9.42 -25.16 -11.95
N ALA A 50 -9.52 -26.01 -10.92
CA ALA A 50 -10.70 -26.78 -10.62
C ALA A 50 -11.74 -26.00 -9.78
N GLN A 51 -11.44 -24.79 -9.33
CA GLN A 51 -12.37 -23.95 -8.59
C GLN A 51 -13.31 -23.20 -9.54
N ASP A 52 -14.57 -23.03 -9.14
CA ASP A 52 -15.46 -22.07 -9.80
C ASP A 52 -15.03 -20.64 -9.44
N GLN A 53 -14.23 -20.04 -10.32
CA GLN A 53 -13.68 -18.71 -10.11
C GLN A 53 -14.75 -17.60 -10.14
N ALA A 54 -15.87 -17.84 -10.83
CA ALA A 54 -16.98 -16.89 -10.90
C ALA A 54 -17.76 -16.82 -9.57
N SER A 55 -17.63 -17.84 -8.72
CA SER A 55 -18.23 -17.85 -7.38
C SER A 55 -17.55 -16.88 -6.39
N PHE A 56 -16.36 -16.37 -6.72
CA PHE A 56 -15.65 -15.40 -5.88
C PHE A 56 -16.05 -13.98 -6.22
N LEU A 57 -16.27 -13.15 -5.19
CA LEU A 57 -16.41 -11.71 -5.37
C LEU A 57 -15.11 -11.07 -5.88
N SER A 58 -13.98 -11.59 -5.44
CA SER A 58 -12.65 -11.18 -5.87
C SER A 58 -11.64 -12.28 -5.55
N TRP A 59 -10.53 -12.31 -6.28
CA TRP A 59 -9.43 -13.21 -6.00
C TRP A 59 -8.09 -12.57 -6.35
N TRP A 60 -7.02 -13.06 -5.73
CA TRP A 60 -5.68 -12.55 -5.95
C TRP A 60 -4.63 -13.64 -5.74
N ARG A 61 -3.49 -13.48 -6.41
CA ARG A 61 -2.35 -14.40 -6.34
C ARG A 61 -1.38 -14.00 -5.24
N HIS A 62 -0.83 -14.98 -4.54
CA HIS A 62 0.14 -14.81 -3.47
C HIS A 62 1.23 -15.89 -3.54
N ALA A 63 2.32 -15.65 -2.79
CA ALA A 63 3.32 -16.66 -2.48
C ALA A 63 3.44 -16.78 -0.96
N VAL A 64 3.55 -18.02 -0.45
CA VAL A 64 3.78 -18.26 0.98
C VAL A 64 5.12 -17.62 1.37
N PRO A 65 5.19 -16.83 2.46
CA PRO A 65 6.44 -16.23 2.89
C PRO A 65 7.52 -17.29 3.16
N GLU A 66 8.72 -17.09 2.60
CA GLU A 66 9.91 -17.87 2.98
C GLU A 66 10.35 -17.51 4.40
N THR A 67 10.66 -18.50 5.22
CA THR A 67 11.11 -18.32 6.61
C THR A 67 12.52 -17.73 6.73
N ASP A 68 13.37 -17.92 5.71
CA ASP A 68 14.82 -17.70 5.81
C ASP A 68 15.34 -16.47 5.05
N ARG A 69 14.49 -15.81 4.25
CA ARG A 69 14.80 -14.44 3.86
C ARG A 69 14.61 -13.59 5.10
N ARG A 70 15.72 -13.29 5.80
CA ARG A 70 15.87 -12.00 6.49
C ARG A 70 15.34 -10.99 5.51
N ARG A 71 14.08 -10.56 5.65
CA ARG A 71 13.57 -9.45 4.87
C ARG A 71 14.64 -8.41 5.10
N ARG A 72 15.31 -7.95 4.02
CA ARG A 72 15.87 -6.61 4.05
C ARG A 72 14.63 -5.77 4.28
N THR A 73 14.28 -5.60 5.55
CA THR A 73 13.17 -4.79 5.97
C THR A 73 13.69 -3.44 5.57
N LEU A 74 13.28 -3.02 4.37
CA LEU A 74 13.40 -1.66 3.92
C LEU A 74 12.79 -0.86 5.06
N LYS A 75 13.64 -0.28 5.90
CA LYS A 75 13.21 0.41 7.10
C LYS A 75 12.77 1.78 6.65
N LEU A 76 11.58 1.84 6.09
CA LEU A 76 10.87 3.11 6.00
C LEU A 76 10.69 3.61 7.43
N ASP A 77 11.33 4.73 7.75
CA ASP A 77 11.13 5.39 9.03
C ASP A 77 9.89 6.29 8.98
N LYS A 78 9.10 6.26 10.06
CA LYS A 78 7.85 7.04 10.15
C LYS A 78 8.12 8.53 10.23
N ALA A 79 9.18 8.95 10.94
CA ALA A 79 9.48 10.36 11.14
C ALA A 79 9.98 10.99 9.83
N SER A 80 10.90 10.31 9.12
CA SER A 80 11.37 10.75 7.80
C SER A 80 10.23 10.90 6.79
N LEU A 81 9.34 9.90 6.69
CA LEU A 81 8.16 9.99 5.83
C LEU A 81 7.19 11.10 6.28
N GLY A 82 7.04 11.31 7.59
CA GLY A 82 6.22 12.39 8.15
C GLY A 82 6.74 13.77 7.74
N GLN A 83 8.06 13.97 7.78
CA GLN A 83 8.70 15.21 7.34
C GLN A 83 8.51 15.43 5.83
N ILE A 84 8.80 14.42 5.02
CA ILE A 84 8.58 14.48 3.55
C ILE A 84 7.12 14.82 3.25
N PHE A 85 6.17 14.23 3.96
CA PHE A 85 4.75 14.55 3.78
C PHE A 85 4.46 16.01 4.15
N ALA A 86 4.97 16.50 5.28
CA ALA A 86 4.77 17.87 5.72
C ALA A 86 5.32 18.89 4.71
N ASP A 87 6.45 18.58 4.06
CA ASP A 87 7.09 19.44 3.06
C ASP A 87 6.32 19.45 1.72
N LEU A 88 5.66 18.35 1.36
CA LEU A 88 5.05 18.17 0.03
C LEU A 88 3.52 18.30 0.00
N LYS A 89 2.83 18.27 1.15
CA LYS A 89 1.35 18.22 1.23
C LYS A 89 0.64 19.35 0.49
N ASP A 90 1.26 20.53 0.40
CA ASP A 90 0.68 21.73 -0.22
C ASP A 90 1.30 22.03 -1.60
N SER A 91 2.10 21.10 -2.14
CA SER A 91 2.77 21.30 -3.42
C SER A 91 1.80 21.34 -4.61
N THR A 92 2.06 22.27 -5.53
CA THR A 92 1.39 22.36 -6.84
C THR A 92 2.11 21.58 -7.93
N GLU A 93 3.34 21.14 -7.67
CA GLU A 93 4.17 20.45 -8.65
C GLU A 93 3.75 19.00 -8.82
N ARG A 94 3.46 18.59 -10.05
CA ARG A 94 2.92 17.26 -10.38
C ARG A 94 3.77 16.11 -9.80
N PRO A 95 5.10 16.06 -9.95
CA PRO A 95 5.91 14.98 -9.38
C PRO A 95 5.84 14.91 -7.85
N GLN A 96 5.77 16.07 -7.19
CA GLN A 96 5.68 16.17 -5.73
C GLN A 96 4.31 15.73 -5.22
N GLN A 97 3.23 16.06 -5.93
CA GLN A 97 1.89 15.58 -5.63
C GLN A 97 1.80 14.04 -5.73
N CYS A 98 2.39 13.47 -6.79
CA CYS A 98 2.47 12.02 -6.96
C CYS A 98 3.23 11.35 -5.81
N PHE A 99 4.36 11.92 -5.42
CA PHE A 99 5.16 11.39 -4.32
C PHE A 99 4.47 11.55 -2.96
N CYS A 100 3.88 12.72 -2.68
CA CYS A 100 3.12 13.00 -1.47
C CYS A 100 1.98 12.00 -1.26
N TYR A 101 1.23 11.69 -2.33
CA TYR A 101 0.18 10.68 -2.30
C TYR A 101 0.72 9.30 -1.85
N VAL A 102 1.84 8.86 -2.42
CA VAL A 102 2.46 7.57 -2.04
C VAL A 102 3.01 7.61 -0.62
N VAL A 103 3.63 8.72 -0.18
CA VAL A 103 4.08 8.88 1.21
C VAL A 103 2.90 8.78 2.19
N ALA A 104 1.76 9.40 1.88
CA ALA A 104 0.55 9.29 2.69
C ALA A 104 0.06 7.83 2.78
N LEU A 105 0.10 7.08 1.68
CA LEU A 105 -0.22 5.65 1.67
C LEU A 105 0.76 4.82 2.50
N CYS A 106 2.07 5.12 2.43
CA CYS A 106 3.08 4.47 3.27
C CYS A 106 2.82 4.74 4.76
N LEU A 107 2.56 5.99 5.15
CA LEU A 107 2.22 6.36 6.53
C LEU A 107 0.95 5.66 7.01
N ALA A 108 -0.08 5.54 6.16
CA ALA A 108 -1.30 4.81 6.47
C ALA A 108 -1.03 3.31 6.68
N ARG A 109 -0.23 2.68 5.78
CA ARG A 109 0.19 1.28 5.89
C ARG A 109 0.97 1.01 7.17
N MET A 110 1.80 1.95 7.60
CA MET A 110 2.59 1.90 8.83
C MET A 110 1.78 2.26 10.09
N ARG A 111 0.47 2.55 9.94
CA ARG A 111 -0.44 3.01 11.00
C ARG A 111 -0.01 4.33 11.67
N ALA A 112 0.80 5.16 11.00
CA ALA A 112 1.06 6.53 11.43
C ALA A 112 -0.14 7.42 11.09
N PHE A 113 -0.69 7.23 9.89
CA PHE A 113 -1.97 7.80 9.50
C PHE A 113 -3.10 6.78 9.68
N ARG A 114 -4.29 7.27 10.05
CA ARG A 114 -5.54 6.51 9.99
C ARG A 114 -6.31 6.96 8.74
N LEU A 115 -6.49 6.06 7.78
CA LEU A 115 -7.41 6.29 6.67
C LEU A 115 -8.85 6.31 7.21
N LEU A 116 -9.57 7.40 6.96
CA LEU A 116 -10.96 7.56 7.38
C LEU A 116 -11.91 7.23 6.24
N SER A 117 -11.66 7.78 5.06
CA SER A 117 -12.47 7.52 3.87
C SER A 117 -11.70 7.87 2.60
N VAL A 118 -12.25 7.41 1.47
CA VAL A 118 -11.91 7.90 0.14
C VAL A 118 -13.15 8.58 -0.40
N ILE A 119 -13.05 9.85 -0.76
CA ILE A 119 -14.17 10.65 -1.28
C ILE A 119 -13.91 11.03 -2.73
N THR A 120 -14.98 11.25 -3.49
CA THR A 120 -14.91 11.75 -4.86
C THR A 120 -15.69 13.05 -4.95
N GLU A 121 -15.03 14.12 -5.35
CA GLU A 121 -15.60 15.46 -5.48
C GLU A 121 -15.09 16.11 -6.77
N GLY A 122 -15.99 16.67 -7.58
CA GLY A 122 -15.61 17.34 -8.84
C GLY A 122 -14.85 16.45 -9.83
N GLY A 123 -15.09 15.13 -9.81
CA GLY A 123 -14.38 14.16 -10.66
C GLY A 123 -12.98 13.76 -10.16
N ALA A 124 -12.51 14.30 -9.03
CA ALA A 124 -11.25 13.91 -8.40
C ALA A 124 -11.50 13.08 -7.15
N SER A 125 -10.66 12.06 -6.92
CA SER A 125 -10.68 11.25 -5.70
C SER A 125 -9.70 11.81 -4.66
N TYR A 126 -10.03 11.72 -3.38
CA TYR A 126 -9.21 12.19 -2.26
C TYR A 126 -9.17 11.16 -1.14
N LEU A 127 -8.00 11.00 -0.53
CA LEU A 127 -7.82 10.30 0.74
C LEU A 127 -8.07 11.27 1.89
N LEU A 128 -9.01 10.95 2.77
CA LEU A 128 -9.13 11.60 4.06
C LEU A 128 -8.39 10.78 5.10
N VAL A 129 -7.31 11.33 5.63
CA VAL A 129 -6.46 10.68 6.62
C VAL A 129 -6.32 11.54 7.87
N GLN A 130 -6.28 10.89 9.02
CA GLN A 130 -5.94 11.52 10.29
C GLN A 130 -4.52 11.15 10.67
N ASP A 131 -3.66 12.14 10.88
CA ASP A 131 -2.37 11.96 11.54
C ASP A 131 -2.59 11.61 13.00
N ARG A 132 -2.15 10.42 13.43
CA ARG A 132 -2.33 9.96 14.81
C ARG A 132 -1.46 10.71 15.81
N LEU A 133 -0.31 11.23 15.39
CA LEU A 133 0.59 11.95 16.29
C LEU A 133 0.06 13.36 16.55
N ASN A 134 -0.23 14.09 15.48
CA ASN A 134 -0.63 15.50 15.56
C ASN A 134 -2.15 15.70 15.66
N GLN A 135 -2.94 14.62 15.55
CA GLN A 135 -4.40 14.66 15.44
C GLN A 135 -4.92 15.52 14.27
N ALA A 136 -4.04 15.83 13.31
CA ALA A 136 -4.35 16.66 12.15
C ALA A 136 -5.11 15.88 11.08
N MET A 137 -5.98 16.58 10.35
CA MET A 137 -6.74 16.03 9.25
C MET A 137 -6.13 16.46 7.93
N HIS A 138 -5.84 15.51 7.05
CA HIS A 138 -5.31 15.78 5.72
C HIS A 138 -6.24 15.25 4.64
N ARG A 139 -6.42 16.06 3.59
CA ARG A 139 -7.15 15.72 2.36
C ARG A 139 -6.14 15.63 1.21
N VAL A 140 -5.74 14.41 0.86
CA VAL A 140 -4.69 14.17 -0.15
C VAL A 140 -5.34 13.76 -1.46
N ARG A 141 -5.16 14.55 -2.52
CA ARG A 141 -5.73 14.24 -3.84
C ARG A 141 -5.06 13.01 -4.44
N ASP A 142 -5.84 12.10 -5.01
CA ASP A 142 -5.34 11.03 -5.88
C ASP A 142 -4.88 11.66 -7.20
N PRO A 143 -3.56 11.65 -7.50
CA PRO A 143 -3.03 12.23 -8.71
C PRO A 143 -3.50 11.50 -9.98
N LYS A 144 -4.03 10.27 -9.90
CA LYS A 144 -4.24 9.39 -11.06
C LYS A 144 -2.94 9.25 -11.85
N MET A 145 -1.95 8.61 -11.23
CA MET A 145 -0.63 8.44 -11.83
C MET A 145 -0.71 7.64 -13.14
N SER A 146 0.05 8.04 -14.14
CA SER A 146 0.39 7.17 -15.28
C SER A 146 1.42 6.12 -14.86
N THR A 147 1.59 5.08 -15.68
CA THR A 147 2.62 4.05 -15.46
C THR A 147 4.03 4.64 -15.31
N ASP A 148 4.36 5.69 -16.07
CA ASP A 148 5.66 6.35 -16.01
C ASP A 148 5.83 7.14 -14.70
N GLU A 149 4.77 7.77 -14.21
CA GLU A 149 4.77 8.47 -12.92
C GLU A 149 4.89 7.48 -11.77
N GLU A 150 4.21 6.33 -11.84
CA GLU A 150 4.36 5.24 -10.87
C GLU A 150 5.80 4.73 -10.81
N GLU A 151 6.43 4.55 -11.97
CA GLU A 151 7.83 4.12 -12.07
C GLU A 151 8.78 5.16 -11.46
N GLN A 152 8.55 6.45 -11.72
CA GLN A 152 9.36 7.52 -11.16
C GLN A 152 9.19 7.62 -9.63
N VAL A 153 7.96 7.57 -9.14
CA VAL A 153 7.68 7.57 -7.69
C VAL A 153 8.32 6.36 -7.01
N ARG A 154 8.30 5.19 -7.65
CA ARG A 154 8.97 4.00 -7.15
C ARG A 154 10.48 4.21 -7.01
N LYS A 155 11.13 4.85 -7.99
CA LYS A 155 12.55 5.21 -7.90
C LYS A 155 12.81 6.16 -6.73
N ASN A 156 12.05 7.24 -6.63
CA ASN A 156 12.17 8.22 -5.53
C ASN A 156 11.99 7.55 -4.15
N LEU A 157 11.02 6.62 -4.03
CA LEU A 157 10.80 5.88 -2.80
C LEU A 157 12.01 4.99 -2.45
N PHE A 158 12.61 4.31 -3.43
CA PHE A 158 13.81 3.52 -3.21
C PHE A 158 15.03 4.38 -2.84
N GLU A 159 15.16 5.58 -3.38
CA GLU A 159 16.19 6.53 -2.96
C GLU A 159 16.00 6.88 -1.48
N VAL A 160 14.80 7.29 -1.06
CA VAL A 160 14.50 7.61 0.35
C VAL A 160 14.78 6.41 1.27
N ILE A 161 14.47 5.19 0.83
CA ILE A 161 14.72 3.95 1.60
C ILE A 161 16.21 3.57 1.63
N GLY A 162 16.93 3.76 0.53
CA GLY A 162 18.34 3.43 0.39
C GLY A 162 19.27 4.44 1.06
N THR A 163 18.74 5.61 1.40
CA THR A 163 19.47 6.76 1.94
C THR A 163 19.71 6.71 3.46
N ASP A 164 19.46 5.57 4.13
CA ASP A 164 20.00 5.28 5.48
C ASP A 164 21.54 5.13 5.50
N GLY A 165 22.24 5.84 4.59
CA GLY A 165 23.68 6.09 4.57
C GLY A 165 24.13 7.41 3.93
N ALA A 166 23.27 8.31 3.43
CA ALA A 166 23.73 9.56 2.79
C ALA A 166 22.72 10.72 2.82
N SER A 167 22.77 11.54 3.87
CA SER A 167 22.16 12.89 3.95
C SER A 167 21.95 13.57 2.59
N VAL A 168 20.69 13.76 2.18
CA VAL A 168 20.36 14.60 1.01
C VAL A 168 20.48 16.05 1.43
N ALA A 169 21.55 16.71 0.97
CA ALA A 169 21.64 18.16 0.95
C ALA A 169 20.60 18.71 -0.03
N ALA A 170 19.80 19.66 0.43
CA ALA A 170 18.88 20.42 -0.42
C ALA A 170 19.68 21.14 -1.53
N PRO A 171 19.18 21.21 -2.77
CA PRO A 171 19.77 22.10 -3.76
C PRO A 171 19.51 23.54 -3.34
N SER A 172 20.56 24.21 -2.85
CA SER A 172 20.60 25.66 -2.70
C SER A 172 20.35 26.29 -4.07
N GLY A 173 19.18 26.89 -4.23
CA GLY A 173 18.97 27.90 -5.26
C GLY A 173 19.73 29.15 -4.85
N GLU A 174 20.88 29.39 -5.47
CA GLU A 174 21.46 30.72 -5.55
C GLU A 174 21.22 31.25 -6.95
N GLY A 175 20.24 32.17 -7.04
CA GLY A 175 20.23 33.20 -8.05
C GLY A 175 21.10 34.37 -7.58
N SER A 176 21.91 34.89 -8.51
CA SER A 176 22.44 36.26 -8.54
C SER A 176 22.83 36.51 -10.01
N ALA A 177 22.11 37.31 -10.79
CA ALA A 177 22.29 38.76 -10.94
C ALA A 177 23.74 39.12 -11.34
N ASP A 178 24.02 39.26 -12.63
CA ASP A 178 23.99 40.52 -13.41
C ASP A 178 23.93 40.21 -14.92
#